data_AF-A0A7C2H022-F1
#
_entry.id   AF-A0A7C2H022-F1
#
_cell.length_a   1.000
_cell.length_b   1.000
_cell.length_c   1.000
_cell.angle_alpha   90.00
_cell.angle_beta   90.00
_cell.angle_gamma   90.00
#
_symmetry.space_group_name_H-M   'P 1'
#
loop_
_entity.id
_entity.type
_entity.pdbx_description
1 polymer ?
#
loop_
_entity_poly.entity_id
_entity_poly.type
_entity_poly.pdbx_seq_one_letter_code
_entity_poly.pdbx_strand_id
1 'polypeptide(L)'
;TDRQHWERWNDWGIGHLLQGDLKAAEFGFLRVTEARPEYADGWLNVARALIQEGEIERAKLFVEKAMKLDSSLGRVWFFKAMAEKAEGDYDAALASLREVERLYPRDRVVQNQIGRILFLRRDFRGAVAALRRALEVDTEDVQAHYNLMLACRGLGDEACATRHERLFRRFKADEAAQALTARVRLLSPEDNNERQQIHEHESAPLAGRGR
;
A
#
# COMPACT_ATOMS: atom_id res chain seq x y z
N THR A 1 29.38 7.98 17.54
CA THR A 1 29.01 6.55 17.67
C THR A 1 27.79 6.29 16.81
N ASP A 2 27.72 5.12 16.17
CA ASP A 2 26.72 4.75 15.13
C ASP A 2 25.25 5.02 15.49
N ARG A 3 24.93 5.09 16.79
CA ARG A 3 23.60 5.47 17.31
C ARG A 3 23.06 6.82 16.83
N GLN A 4 23.91 7.75 16.39
CA GLN A 4 23.48 9.06 15.87
C GLN A 4 23.21 9.10 14.36
N HIS A 5 23.51 8.05 13.59
CA HIS A 5 23.38 8.05 12.12
C HIS A 5 22.35 7.05 11.58
N TRP A 6 21.35 6.67 12.37
CA TRP A 6 20.31 5.72 11.95
C TRP A 6 19.57 6.20 10.68
N GLU A 7 19.44 7.51 10.45
CA GLU A 7 18.85 8.09 9.25
C GLU A 7 19.60 7.66 7.98
N ARG A 8 20.93 7.63 8.01
CA ARG A 8 21.74 7.17 6.87
C ARG A 8 21.52 5.69 6.58
N TRP A 9 21.38 4.88 7.62
CA TRP A 9 21.03 3.46 7.48
C TRP A 9 19.61 3.29 6.93
N ASN A 10 18.68 4.13 7.34
CA ASN A 10 17.32 4.16 6.81
C ASN A 10 17.29 4.53 5.33
N ASP A 11 17.98 5.61 4.93
CA ASP A 11 18.04 6.08 3.54
C ASP A 11 18.72 5.05 2.64
N TRP A 12 19.81 4.45 3.13
CA TRP A 12 20.50 3.37 2.43
C TRP A 12 19.61 2.13 2.28
N GLY A 13 18.87 1.75 3.33
CA GLY A 13 17.91 0.65 3.28
C GLY A 13 16.76 0.91 2.29
N ILE A 14 16.23 2.14 2.26
CA ILE A 14 15.21 2.56 1.28
C ILE A 14 15.77 2.48 -0.14
N GLY A 15 16.99 2.97 -0.37
CA GLY A 15 17.64 2.92 -1.68
C GLY A 15 17.75 1.48 -2.21
N HIS A 16 18.21 0.55 -1.37
CA HIS A 16 18.30 -0.87 -1.72
C HIS A 16 16.94 -1.52 -1.92
N LEU A 17 15.95 -1.17 -1.10
CA LEU A 17 14.58 -1.67 -1.25
C LEU A 17 13.99 -1.30 -2.62
N LEU A 18 14.24 -0.06 -3.07
CA LEU A 18 13.79 0.42 -4.38
C LEU A 18 14.53 -0.27 -5.54
N GLN A 19 15.78 -0.66 -5.34
CA GLN A 19 16.56 -1.44 -6.30
C GLN A 19 16.19 -2.93 -6.31
N GLY A 20 15.42 -3.39 -5.33
CA GLY A 20 15.08 -4.80 -5.15
C GLY A 20 16.18 -5.62 -4.48
N ASP A 21 17.23 -4.99 -3.94
CA ASP A 21 18.21 -5.67 -3.07
C ASP A 21 17.62 -5.77 -1.66
N LEU A 22 16.74 -6.76 -1.49
CA LEU A 22 15.95 -6.93 -0.26
C LEU A 22 16.81 -7.33 0.94
N LYS A 23 17.92 -8.04 0.71
CA LYS A 23 18.87 -8.41 1.76
C LYS A 23 19.66 -7.21 2.26
N ALA A 24 20.14 -6.35 1.35
CA ALA A 24 20.79 -5.11 1.76
C ALA A 24 19.78 -4.17 2.44
N ALA A 25 18.56 -4.06 1.93
CA ALA A 25 17.50 -3.29 2.56
C ALA A 25 17.23 -3.75 4.00
N GLU A 26 17.03 -5.06 4.20
CA GLU A 26 16.86 -5.68 5.51
C GLU A 26 18.03 -5.33 6.45
N PHE A 27 19.27 -5.48 5.98
CA PHE A 27 20.45 -5.16 6.77
C PHE A 27 20.46 -3.69 7.24
N GLY A 28 20.16 -2.75 6.34
CA GLY A 28 20.10 -1.33 6.66
C GLY A 28 19.03 -1.02 7.70
N PHE A 29 17.84 -1.59 7.53
CA PHE A 29 16.75 -1.41 8.49
C PHE A 29 17.02 -2.07 9.84
N LEU A 30 17.72 -3.20 9.90
CA LEU A 30 18.14 -3.79 11.18
C LEU A 30 19.07 -2.85 11.95
N ARG A 31 20.00 -2.14 11.28
CA ARG A 31 20.82 -1.10 11.93
C ARG A 31 19.97 0.04 12.51
N VAL A 32 18.87 0.40 11.87
CA VAL A 32 17.90 1.36 12.42
C VAL A 32 17.29 0.82 13.71
N THR A 33 16.87 -0.46 13.73
CA THR A 33 16.26 -1.07 14.92
C THR A 33 17.24 -1.23 16.09
N GLU A 34 18.53 -1.47 15.81
CA GLU A 34 19.59 -1.51 16.83
C GLU A 34 19.86 -0.12 17.43
N ALA A 35 19.87 0.92 16.58
CA ALA A 35 20.09 2.30 17.01
C ALA A 35 18.87 2.88 17.74
N ARG A 36 17.66 2.54 17.31
CA ARG A 36 16.37 3.00 17.87
C ARG A 36 15.40 1.83 18.11
N PRO A 37 15.57 1.06 19.19
CA PRO A 37 14.72 -0.10 19.47
C PRO A 37 13.24 0.23 19.71
N GLU A 38 12.93 1.47 20.10
CA GLU A 38 11.58 1.96 20.37
C GLU A 38 10.92 2.63 19.15
N TYR A 39 11.60 2.69 18.00
CA TYR A 39 11.07 3.29 16.79
C TYR A 39 10.32 2.26 15.95
N ALA A 40 8.98 2.29 16.01
CA ALA A 40 8.11 1.32 15.35
C ALA A 40 8.35 1.20 13.83
N ASP A 41 8.56 2.31 13.13
CA ASP A 41 8.77 2.30 11.67
C ASP A 41 10.07 1.60 11.25
N GLY A 42 11.10 1.60 12.09
CA GLY A 42 12.33 0.83 11.83
C GLY A 42 12.03 -0.66 11.71
N TRP A 43 11.19 -1.18 12.60
CA TRP A 43 10.74 -2.58 12.57
C TRP A 43 9.80 -2.86 11.39
N LEU A 44 8.92 -1.91 11.03
CA LEU A 44 8.06 -2.05 9.84
C LEU A 44 8.86 -2.07 8.54
N ASN A 45 9.94 -1.29 8.43
CA ASN A 45 10.78 -1.31 7.24
C ASN A 45 11.50 -2.66 7.08
N VAL A 46 11.92 -3.30 8.18
CA VAL A 46 12.42 -4.70 8.15
C VAL A 46 11.31 -5.65 7.65
N ALA A 47 10.11 -5.57 8.23
CA ALA A 47 8.97 -6.39 7.81
C ALA A 47 8.63 -6.20 6.33
N ARG A 48 8.67 -4.97 5.83
CA ARG A 48 8.43 -4.62 4.43
C ARG A 48 9.40 -5.33 3.49
N ALA A 49 10.70 -5.29 3.79
CA ALA A 49 11.72 -5.97 2.99
C ALA A 49 11.46 -7.49 2.95
N LEU A 50 11.16 -8.09 4.12
CA LEU A 50 10.89 -9.52 4.25
C LEU A 50 9.60 -9.96 3.53
N ILE A 51 8.52 -9.17 3.60
CA ILE A 51 7.28 -9.45 2.84
C ILE A 51 7.56 -9.45 1.34
N GLN A 52 8.36 -8.50 0.85
CA GLN A 52 8.72 -8.43 -0.57
C GLN A 52 9.63 -9.60 -0.98
N GLU A 53 10.42 -10.13 -0.05
CA GLU A 53 11.28 -11.29 -0.27
C GLU A 53 10.51 -12.62 -0.21
N GLY A 54 9.34 -12.63 0.44
CA GLY A 54 8.55 -13.84 0.68
C GLY A 54 8.84 -14.53 2.02
N GLU A 55 9.64 -13.90 2.88
CA GLU A 55 10.00 -14.39 4.22
C GLU A 55 8.92 -14.03 5.25
N ILE A 56 7.70 -14.52 5.03
CA ILE A 56 6.49 -14.06 5.73
C ILE A 56 6.51 -14.34 7.24
N GLU A 57 6.95 -15.53 7.65
CA GLU A 57 7.05 -15.89 9.08
C GLU A 57 7.99 -14.96 9.85
N ARG A 58 9.11 -14.59 9.22
CA ARG A 58 10.05 -13.62 9.81
C ARG A 58 9.44 -12.23 9.85
N ALA A 59 8.75 -11.82 8.78
CA ALA A 59 8.10 -10.51 8.72
C ALA A 59 7.09 -10.31 9.85
N LYS A 60 6.29 -11.32 10.18
CA LYS A 60 5.29 -11.28 11.25
C LYS A 60 5.90 -10.91 12.60
N LEU A 61 7.06 -11.45 12.94
CA LEU A 61 7.77 -11.11 14.19
C LEU A 61 8.07 -9.61 14.29
N PHE A 62 8.46 -8.99 13.18
CA PHE A 62 8.78 -7.57 13.13
C PHE A 62 7.53 -6.68 13.08
N VAL A 63 6.46 -7.12 12.40
CA VAL A 63 5.15 -6.46 12.47
C VAL A 63 4.60 -6.47 13.90
N GLU A 64 4.66 -7.61 14.60
CA GLU A 64 4.24 -7.72 16.00
C GLU A 64 5.07 -6.83 16.92
N LYS A 65 6.38 -6.74 16.68
CA LYS A 65 7.27 -5.84 17.43
C LYS A 65 6.86 -4.37 17.23
N ALA A 66 6.61 -3.95 15.99
CA ALA A 66 6.13 -2.61 15.69
C ALA A 66 4.77 -2.34 16.34
N MET A 67 3.83 -3.30 16.26
CA MET A 67 2.50 -3.18 16.85
C MET A 67 2.52 -3.02 18.37
N LYS A 68 3.44 -3.71 19.07
CA LYS A 68 3.64 -3.56 20.52
C LYS A 68 4.18 -2.18 20.90
N LEU A 69 4.94 -1.55 20.02
CA LEU A 69 5.50 -0.21 20.24
C LEU A 69 4.47 0.87 19.94
N ASP A 70 3.77 0.77 18.81
CA ASP A 70 2.73 1.72 18.42
C ASP A 70 1.68 1.05 17.52
N SER A 71 0.52 0.73 18.09
CA SER A 71 -0.61 0.15 17.37
C SER A 71 -1.52 1.18 16.71
N SER A 72 -1.27 2.48 16.93
CA SER A 72 -2.04 3.57 16.31
C SER A 72 -1.59 3.86 14.87
N LEU A 73 -0.38 3.44 14.50
CA LEU A 73 0.15 3.57 13.15
C LEU A 73 -0.61 2.68 12.16
N GLY A 74 -1.35 3.29 11.23
CA GLY A 74 -2.05 2.54 10.17
C GLY A 74 -1.14 1.64 9.33
N ARG A 75 0.14 2.01 9.15
CA ARG A 75 1.12 1.17 8.44
C ARG A 75 1.36 -0.19 9.12
N VAL A 76 1.22 -0.30 10.44
CA VAL A 76 1.32 -1.59 11.15
C VAL A 76 0.22 -2.53 10.68
N TRP A 77 -1.02 -2.04 10.66
CA TRP A 77 -2.18 -2.80 10.19
C TRP A 77 -2.05 -3.15 8.70
N PHE A 78 -1.51 -2.25 7.89
CA PHE A 78 -1.24 -2.51 6.48
C PHE A 78 -0.24 -3.67 6.28
N PHE A 79 0.93 -3.63 6.94
CA PHE A 79 1.93 -4.69 6.79
C PHE A 79 1.48 -6.01 7.42
N LYS A 80 0.68 -5.98 8.50
CA LYS A 80 -0.01 -7.17 9.02
C LYS A 80 -0.92 -7.79 7.96
N ALA A 81 -1.77 -6.98 7.31
CA ALA A 81 -2.64 -7.46 6.25
C ALA A 81 -1.88 -8.07 5.06
N MET A 82 -0.73 -7.49 4.72
CA MET A 82 0.11 -7.97 3.64
C MET A 82 0.75 -9.33 3.95
N ALA A 83 1.17 -9.56 5.21
CA ALA A 83 1.62 -10.87 5.66
C ALA A 83 0.46 -11.89 5.66
N GLU A 84 -0.68 -11.55 6.24
CA GLU A 84 -1.89 -12.41 6.28
C GLU A 84 -2.36 -12.81 4.88
N LYS A 85 -2.35 -11.86 3.93
CA LYS A 85 -2.66 -12.14 2.52
C LYS A 85 -1.68 -13.13 1.91
N ALA A 86 -0.38 -13.01 2.21
CA ALA A 86 0.64 -13.90 1.67
C ALA A 86 0.49 -15.33 2.20
N GLU A 87 -0.03 -15.49 3.42
CA GLU A 87 -0.40 -16.79 4.01
C GLU A 87 -1.72 -17.35 3.47
N GLY A 88 -2.49 -16.54 2.73
CA GLY A 88 -3.80 -16.90 2.22
C GLY A 88 -4.95 -16.69 3.21
N ASP A 89 -4.68 -16.10 4.39
CA ASP A 89 -5.72 -15.70 5.35
C ASP A 89 -6.35 -14.37 4.90
N TYR A 90 -7.21 -14.49 3.90
CA TYR A 90 -7.87 -13.35 3.29
C TYR A 90 -8.90 -12.67 4.21
N ASP A 91 -9.47 -13.40 5.17
CA ASP A 91 -10.41 -12.82 6.12
C ASP A 91 -9.69 -11.93 7.14
N ALA A 92 -8.57 -12.41 7.70
CA ALA A 92 -7.72 -11.61 8.58
C ALA A 92 -7.14 -10.40 7.85
N ALA A 93 -6.64 -10.59 6.62
CA ALA A 93 -6.08 -9.51 5.82
C ALA A 93 -7.10 -8.39 5.56
N LEU A 94 -8.36 -8.74 5.25
CA LEU A 94 -9.43 -7.76 5.07
C LEU A 94 -9.80 -7.06 6.38
N ALA A 95 -9.78 -7.77 7.52
CA ALA A 95 -10.01 -7.14 8.83
C ALA A 95 -8.91 -6.13 9.15
N SER A 96 -7.64 -6.48 8.94
CA SER A 96 -6.51 -5.58 9.13
C SER A 96 -6.57 -4.37 8.19
N LEU A 97 -6.93 -4.53 6.91
CA LEU A 97 -7.10 -3.40 5.99
C LEU A 97 -8.28 -2.48 6.34
N ARG A 98 -9.34 -2.99 6.98
CA ARG A 98 -10.43 -2.15 7.47
C ARG A 98 -9.99 -1.20 8.58
N GLU A 99 -9.03 -1.59 9.42
CA GLU A 99 -8.44 -0.66 10.39
C GLU A 99 -7.65 0.46 9.69
N VAL A 100 -6.94 0.14 8.60
CA VAL A 100 -6.26 1.17 7.79
C VAL A 100 -7.29 2.08 7.13
N GLU A 101 -8.33 1.52 6.50
CA GLU A 101 -9.42 2.28 5.85
C GLU A 101 -10.15 3.20 6.84
N ARG A 102 -10.33 2.78 8.11
CA ARG A 102 -10.94 3.60 9.15
C ARG A 102 -10.09 4.84 9.47
N LEU A 103 -8.77 4.72 9.42
CA LEU A 103 -7.84 5.84 9.63
C LEU A 103 -7.68 6.70 8.36
N TYR A 104 -7.65 6.06 7.20
CA TYR A 104 -7.36 6.68 5.90
C TYR A 104 -8.42 6.25 4.86
N PRO A 105 -9.63 6.84 4.88
CA PRO A 105 -10.74 6.39 4.05
C PRO A 105 -10.57 6.64 2.55
N ARG A 106 -9.60 7.50 2.17
CA ARG A 106 -9.27 7.83 0.78
C ARG A 106 -7.98 7.18 0.30
N ASP A 107 -7.39 6.28 1.09
CA ASP A 107 -6.17 5.58 0.69
C ASP A 107 -6.48 4.60 -0.47
N ARG A 108 -6.12 5.01 -1.69
CA ARG A 108 -6.32 4.20 -2.90
C ARG A 108 -5.49 2.91 -2.88
N VAL A 109 -4.36 2.88 -2.17
CA VAL A 109 -3.49 1.69 -2.06
C VAL A 109 -4.21 0.63 -1.24
N VAL A 110 -4.84 1.03 -0.12
CA VAL A 110 -5.69 0.15 0.69
C VAL A 110 -6.86 -0.37 -0.12
N GLN A 111 -7.58 0.49 -0.85
CA GLN A 111 -8.70 0.06 -1.70
C GLN A 111 -8.26 -0.93 -2.79
N ASN A 112 -7.08 -0.73 -3.39
CA ASN A 112 -6.48 -1.68 -4.32
C ASN A 112 -6.18 -3.04 -3.66
N GLN A 113 -5.61 -3.05 -2.45
CA GLN A 113 -5.35 -4.29 -1.73
C GLN A 113 -6.64 -5.02 -1.34
N ILE A 114 -7.65 -4.30 -0.84
CA ILE A 114 -8.98 -4.86 -0.54
C ILE A 114 -9.55 -5.51 -1.82
N GLY A 115 -9.56 -4.78 -2.93
CA GLY A 115 -10.05 -5.27 -4.21
C GLY A 115 -9.32 -6.53 -4.69
N ARG A 116 -7.98 -6.54 -4.57
CA ARG A 116 -7.16 -7.71 -4.92
C ARG A 116 -7.45 -8.91 -4.03
N ILE A 117 -7.63 -8.73 -2.72
CA ILE A 117 -7.95 -9.82 -1.80
C ILE A 117 -9.35 -10.37 -2.07
N LEU A 118 -10.34 -9.51 -2.30
CA LEU A 118 -11.69 -9.94 -2.68
C LEU A 118 -11.69 -10.73 -3.98
N PHE A 119 -10.88 -10.32 -4.97
CA PHE A 119 -10.67 -11.08 -6.19
C PHE A 119 -10.10 -12.48 -5.91
N LEU A 120 -9.06 -12.58 -5.06
CA LEU A 120 -8.48 -13.88 -4.67
C LEU A 120 -9.49 -14.79 -3.95
N ARG A 121 -10.42 -14.21 -3.19
CA ARG A 121 -11.57 -14.90 -2.58
C ARG A 121 -12.70 -15.23 -3.54
N ARG A 122 -12.58 -14.86 -4.82
CA ARG A 122 -13.64 -14.95 -5.84
C ARG A 122 -14.89 -14.11 -5.54
N ASP A 123 -14.81 -13.17 -4.61
CA ASP A 123 -15.83 -12.12 -4.48
C ASP A 123 -15.54 -11.00 -5.50
N PHE A 124 -15.86 -11.31 -6.76
CA PHE A 124 -15.57 -10.39 -7.84
C PHE A 124 -16.45 -9.12 -7.79
N ARG A 125 -17.66 -9.19 -7.22
CA ARG A 125 -18.51 -8.01 -7.04
C ARG A 125 -17.93 -7.05 -6.01
N GLY A 126 -17.51 -7.58 -4.86
CA GLY A 126 -16.81 -6.81 -3.84
C GLY A 126 -15.50 -6.22 -4.36
N ALA A 127 -14.74 -7.00 -5.14
CA ALA A 127 -13.52 -6.53 -5.77
C ALA A 127 -13.77 -5.32 -6.68
N VAL A 128 -14.77 -5.40 -7.57
CA VAL A 128 -15.13 -4.28 -8.45
C VAL A 128 -15.53 -3.04 -7.64
N ALA A 129 -16.29 -3.19 -6.56
CA ALA A 129 -16.69 -2.07 -5.72
C ALA A 129 -15.49 -1.37 -5.06
N ALA A 130 -14.58 -2.12 -4.46
CA ALA A 130 -13.38 -1.57 -3.83
C ALA A 130 -12.46 -0.87 -4.86
N LEU A 131 -12.25 -1.49 -6.01
CA LEU A 131 -11.38 -0.93 -7.05
C LEU A 131 -11.98 0.32 -7.72
N ARG A 132 -13.31 0.44 -7.78
CA ARG A 132 -13.95 1.69 -8.20
C ARG A 132 -13.70 2.83 -7.22
N ARG A 133 -13.69 2.56 -5.91
CA ARG A 133 -13.30 3.56 -4.90
C ARG A 133 -11.85 4.01 -5.05
N ALA A 134 -10.93 3.11 -5.39
CA ALA A 134 -9.55 3.50 -5.73
C ALA A 134 -9.51 4.49 -6.92
N LEU A 135 -10.33 4.25 -7.96
CA LEU A 135 -10.43 5.11 -9.14
C LEU A 135 -11.18 6.44 -8.90
N GLU A 136 -11.91 6.58 -7.80
CA GLU A 136 -12.49 7.87 -7.38
C GLU A 136 -11.40 8.86 -6.92
N VAL A 137 -10.26 8.34 -6.44
CA VAL A 137 -9.09 9.10 -6.00
C VAL A 137 -8.11 9.31 -7.16
N ASP A 138 -7.73 8.22 -7.83
CA ASP A 138 -6.86 8.28 -9.01
C ASP A 138 -7.50 7.53 -10.18
N THR A 139 -8.12 8.29 -11.09
CA THR A 139 -8.81 7.75 -12.27
C THR A 139 -7.87 7.06 -13.26
N GLU A 140 -6.56 7.24 -13.11
CA GLU A 140 -5.51 6.69 -13.97
C GLU A 140 -4.75 5.54 -13.31
N ASP A 141 -5.17 5.07 -12.11
CA ASP A 141 -4.48 4.03 -11.36
C ASP A 141 -4.39 2.73 -12.18
N VAL A 142 -3.16 2.44 -12.62
CA VAL A 142 -2.83 1.31 -13.48
C VAL A 142 -3.12 -0.02 -12.78
N GLN A 143 -2.85 -0.13 -11.48
CA GLN A 143 -3.12 -1.34 -10.71
C GLN A 143 -4.62 -1.57 -10.56
N ALA A 144 -5.39 -0.51 -10.30
CA ALA A 144 -6.83 -0.61 -10.17
C ALA A 144 -7.48 -1.07 -11.47
N HIS A 145 -7.06 -0.52 -12.62
CA HIS A 145 -7.55 -0.95 -13.93
C HIS A 145 -7.18 -2.40 -14.27
N TYR A 146 -5.96 -2.83 -13.95
CA TYR A 146 -5.56 -4.22 -14.14
C TYR A 146 -6.44 -5.17 -13.30
N ASN A 147 -6.63 -4.86 -12.02
CA ASN A 147 -7.43 -5.68 -11.12
C ASN A 147 -8.93 -5.64 -11.50
N LEU A 148 -9.46 -4.52 -11.99
CA LEU A 148 -10.84 -4.42 -12.48
C LEU A 148 -11.07 -5.26 -13.72
N MET A 149 -10.10 -5.27 -14.65
CA MET A 149 -10.14 -6.15 -15.81
C MET A 149 -10.27 -7.62 -15.35
N LEU A 150 -9.43 -8.05 -14.41
CA LEU A 150 -9.48 -9.42 -13.88
C LEU A 150 -10.80 -9.72 -13.17
N ALA A 151 -11.27 -8.83 -12.29
CA ALA A 151 -12.52 -9.02 -11.57
C ALA A 151 -13.74 -9.04 -12.50
N CYS A 152 -13.78 -8.19 -13.53
CA CYS A 152 -14.86 -8.19 -14.51
C CYS A 152 -14.86 -9.47 -15.37
N ARG A 153 -13.69 -10.02 -15.74
CA ARG A 153 -13.60 -11.36 -16.35
C ARG A 153 -14.14 -12.45 -15.41
N GLY A 154 -13.81 -12.37 -14.12
CA GLY A 154 -14.36 -13.27 -13.10
C GLY A 154 -15.89 -13.22 -12.99
N LEU A 155 -16.50 -12.07 -13.28
CA LEU A 155 -17.97 -11.90 -13.35
C LEU A 155 -18.58 -12.31 -14.70
N GLY A 156 -17.78 -12.57 -15.74
CA GLY A 156 -18.25 -12.73 -17.11
C GLY A 156 -18.71 -11.42 -17.78
N ASP A 157 -18.35 -10.25 -17.21
CA ASP A 157 -18.64 -8.94 -17.81
C ASP A 157 -17.52 -8.54 -18.77
N GLU A 158 -17.59 -9.07 -20.00
CA GLU A 158 -16.59 -8.86 -21.04
C GLU A 158 -16.51 -7.40 -21.50
N ALA A 159 -17.61 -6.66 -21.44
CA ALA A 159 -17.64 -5.24 -21.79
C ALA A 159 -16.84 -4.41 -20.78
N CYS A 160 -17.07 -4.65 -19.48
CA CYS A 160 -16.28 -4.05 -18.41
C CYS A 160 -14.80 -4.45 -18.52
N ALA A 161 -14.51 -5.73 -18.71
CA ALA A 161 -13.14 -6.24 -18.82
C ALA A 161 -12.38 -5.56 -19.96
N THR A 162 -12.96 -5.55 -21.17
CA THR A 162 -12.39 -4.91 -22.36
C THR A 162 -12.13 -3.42 -22.13
N ARG A 163 -13.06 -2.72 -21.49
CA ARG A 163 -12.90 -1.30 -21.16
C ARG A 163 -11.67 -1.07 -20.26
N HIS A 164 -11.55 -1.84 -19.18
CA HIS A 164 -10.46 -1.67 -18.22
C HIS A 164 -9.12 -2.19 -18.73
N GLU A 165 -9.10 -3.19 -19.61
CA GLU A 165 -7.89 -3.60 -20.32
C GLU A 165 -7.34 -2.47 -21.20
N ARG A 166 -8.21 -1.79 -21.96
CA ARG A 166 -7.80 -0.65 -22.79
C ARG A 166 -7.24 0.50 -21.94
N LEU A 167 -7.88 0.80 -20.81
CA LEU A 167 -7.43 1.84 -19.89
C LEU A 167 -6.09 1.48 -19.23
N PHE A 168 -5.94 0.24 -18.76
CA PHE A 168 -4.67 -0.27 -18.25
C PHE A 168 -3.53 -0.10 -19.25
N ARG A 169 -3.72 -0.50 -20.52
CA ARG A 169 -2.69 -0.35 -21.56
C ARG A 169 -2.35 1.11 -21.84
N ARG A 170 -3.38 1.98 -21.89
CA ARG A 170 -3.19 3.42 -22.09
C ARG A 170 -2.39 4.02 -20.94
N PHE A 171 -2.85 3.85 -19.70
CA PHE A 171 -2.21 4.49 -18.55
C PHE A 171 -0.86 3.89 -18.20
N LYS A 172 -0.60 2.62 -18.50
CA LYS A 172 0.75 2.05 -18.41
C LYS A 172 1.72 2.71 -19.39
N ALA A 173 1.26 3.10 -20.58
CA ALA A 173 2.08 3.86 -21.53
C ALA A 173 2.21 5.34 -21.10
N ASP A 174 1.13 5.95 -20.61
CA ASP A 174 1.12 7.34 -20.14
C ASP A 174 1.85 7.52 -18.79
N GLU A 175 2.01 6.47 -17.97
CA GLU A 175 2.83 6.49 -16.74
C GLU A 175 4.30 6.83 -17.06
N ALA A 176 4.79 6.38 -18.22
CA ALA A 176 6.09 6.80 -18.74
C ALA A 176 6.09 8.26 -19.25
N ALA A 177 4.92 8.90 -19.38
CA ALA A 177 4.71 10.22 -20.00
C ALA A 177 3.91 11.22 -19.11
N GLN A 178 3.86 11.01 -17.78
CA GLN A 178 2.96 11.68 -16.80
C GLN A 178 2.98 13.22 -16.73
N ALA A 179 3.81 13.91 -17.51
CA ALA A 179 3.94 15.36 -17.52
C ALA A 179 2.65 16.11 -17.92
N LEU A 180 1.76 15.51 -18.71
CA LEU A 180 0.67 16.23 -19.38
C LEU A 180 -0.57 16.50 -18.50
N THR A 181 -0.86 15.65 -17.52
CA THR A 181 -2.08 15.75 -16.69
C THR A 181 -1.87 16.43 -15.34
N ALA A 182 -0.63 16.87 -15.04
CA ALA A 182 -0.24 17.55 -13.80
C ALA A 182 -1.14 18.74 -13.43
N ARG A 183 -1.60 19.53 -14.41
CA ARG A 183 -2.35 20.76 -14.17
C ARG A 183 -3.78 20.54 -13.68
N VAL A 184 -4.42 19.44 -14.07
CA VAL A 184 -5.79 19.09 -13.61
C VAL A 184 -5.75 18.52 -12.19
N ARG A 185 -4.66 17.83 -11.83
CA ARG A 185 -4.50 17.17 -10.52
C ARG A 185 -4.32 18.16 -9.36
N LEU A 186 -3.82 19.37 -9.63
CA LEU A 186 -3.68 20.43 -8.62
C LEU A 186 -5.02 20.96 -8.08
N LEU A 187 -6.16 20.57 -8.66
CA LEU A 187 -7.49 21.01 -8.22
C LEU A 187 -7.97 20.36 -6.92
N SER A 188 -7.37 19.24 -6.51
CA SER A 188 -7.61 18.57 -5.23
C SER A 188 -6.24 18.22 -4.61
N PRO A 189 -5.69 19.07 -3.73
CA PRO A 189 -4.38 18.84 -3.12
C PRO A 189 -4.29 17.50 -2.38
N GLU A 190 -5.38 17.09 -1.72
CA GLU A 190 -5.46 15.83 -1.00
C GLU A 190 -5.37 14.64 -1.97
N ASP A 191 -6.17 14.63 -3.04
CA ASP A 191 -6.10 13.56 -4.05
C ASP A 191 -4.76 13.55 -4.78
N ASN A 192 -4.17 14.74 -4.96
CA ASN A 192 -2.84 14.86 -5.52
C ASN A 192 -1.74 14.31 -4.62
N ASN A 193 -1.93 14.31 -3.29
CA ASN A 193 -1.03 13.65 -2.35
C ASN A 193 -1.24 12.13 -2.38
N GLU A 194 -2.48 11.67 -2.20
CA GLU A 194 -2.84 10.23 -2.13
C GLU A 194 -2.52 9.45 -3.43
N ARG A 195 -2.47 10.14 -4.57
CA ARG A 195 -2.06 9.51 -5.83
C ARG A 195 -0.55 9.31 -5.96
N GLN A 196 0.30 10.05 -5.23
CA GLN A 196 1.75 9.92 -5.40
C GLN A 196 2.21 8.50 -5.06
N GLN A 197 3.29 8.05 -5.70
CA GLN A 197 3.88 6.76 -5.33
C GLN A 197 4.50 6.80 -3.93
N ILE A 198 5.04 7.96 -3.55
CA ILE A 198 5.57 8.24 -2.21
C ILE A 198 4.75 9.39 -1.66
N HIS A 199 3.96 9.11 -0.64
CA HIS A 199 3.25 10.10 0.15
C HIS A 199 3.20 9.63 1.59
N GLU A 200 3.11 10.59 2.50
CA GLU A 200 2.85 10.32 3.90
C GLU A 200 1.34 10.45 4.15
N HIS A 201 0.78 9.47 4.85
CA HIS A 201 -0.54 9.61 5.42
C HIS A 201 -0.36 10.21 6.82
N GLU A 202 -0.57 11.52 6.94
CA GLU A 202 -0.71 12.14 8.25
C GLU A 202 -2.08 11.76 8.82
N SER A 203 -2.12 11.31 10.08
CA SER A 203 -3.38 11.11 10.82
C SER A 203 -4.04 12.46 11.10
N ALA A 204 -4.58 13.12 10.08
CA ALA A 204 -5.33 14.34 10.26
C ALA A 204 -6.72 13.99 10.79
N PRO A 205 -7.15 14.50 11.96
CA PRO A 205 -8.54 14.35 12.39
C PRO A 205 -9.43 14.99 11.34
N LEU A 206 -10.45 14.25 10.88
CA LEU A 206 -11.49 14.79 10.00
C LEU A 206 -12.01 16.08 10.64
N ALA A 207 -11.75 17.22 10.00
CA ALA A 207 -12.32 18.49 10.41
C ALA A 207 -13.84 18.29 10.45
N GLY A 208 -14.40 18.27 11.67
CA GLY A 208 -15.83 18.08 11.87
C GLY A 208 -16.53 19.14 11.02
N ARG A 209 -17.33 18.70 10.04
CA ARG A 209 -18.23 19.62 9.34
C ARG A 209 -19.14 20.22 10.41
N GLY A 210 -18.86 21.48 10.75
CA GLY A 210 -19.71 22.31 11.58
C GLY A 210 -21.12 22.27 11.01
N ARG A 211 -22.10 22.14 11.92
CA ARG A 211 -23.53 22.13 11.64
C ARG A 211 -23.97 23.42 10.97
#